data_AF-A0A7J2UQ47-F1
#
_entry.id   AF-A0A7J2UQ47-F1
#
_cell.length_a   1.000
_cell.length_b   1.000
_cell.length_c   1.000
_cell.angle_alpha   90.00
_cell.angle_beta   90.00
_cell.angle_gamma   90.00
#
_symmetry.space_group_name_H-M   'P 1'
#
loop_
_entity.id
_entity.type
_entity.pdbx_description
1 polymer ?
#
loop_
_entity_poly.entity_id
_entity_poly.type
_entity_poly.pdbx_seq_one_letter_code
_entity_poly.pdbx_strand_id
1 'polypeptide(L)' 'MPEEFEIWVEKYRPKVLDEIVGQDEIVARLKTFVEKKSMPHLLFAGPAGTGKTTA' A
#
# COMPACT_ATOMS: atom_id res chain seq x y z
N MET A 1 -12.38 -11.62 -27.96
CA MET A 1 -12.19 -11.15 -26.57
C MET A 1 -11.90 -9.67 -26.66
N PRO A 2 -12.67 -8.78 -26.03
CA PRO A 2 -12.32 -7.36 -26.08
C PRO A 2 -10.97 -7.20 -25.40
N GLU A 3 -10.04 -6.48 -26.04
CA GLU A 3 -8.81 -6.06 -25.38
C GLU A 3 -9.22 -5.21 -24.18
N GLU A 4 -9.07 -5.79 -22.99
CA GLU A 4 -9.32 -5.12 -21.73
C GLU A 4 -8.29 -3.99 -21.63
N PHE A 5 -8.76 -2.75 -21.72
CA PHE A 5 -7.91 -1.57 -21.65
C PHE A 5 -7.40 -1.41 -20.21
N GLU A 6 -6.33 -2.13 -19.88
CA GLU A 6 -5.86 -2.28 -18.51
C GLU A 6 -4.89 -1.16 -18.14
N ILE A 7 -5.31 -0.28 -17.22
CA ILE A 7 -4.46 0.82 -16.72
C ILE A 7 -3.38 0.21 -15.82
N TRP A 8 -2.11 0.38 -16.21
CA TRP A 8 -0.98 -0.22 -15.50
C TRP A 8 -0.89 0.18 -14.03
N VAL A 9 -1.29 1.42 -13.71
CA VAL A 9 -1.34 1.91 -12.32
C VAL A 9 -2.24 1.03 -11.45
N GLU A 10 -3.38 0.58 -11.97
CA GLU A 10 -4.28 -0.32 -11.24
C GLU A 10 -3.85 -1.78 -11.34
N LYS A 11 -3.32 -2.20 -12.50
CA LYS A 11 -2.80 -3.56 -12.72
C LYS A 11 -1.73 -3.94 -11.70
N TYR A 12 -0.82 -3.01 -11.41
CA TYR A 12 0.32 -3.22 -10.51
C TYR A 12 0.16 -2.53 -9.16
N ARG A 13 -1.05 -2.08 -8.80
CA ARG A 13 -1.32 -1.53 -7.48
C ARG A 13 -1.13 -2.67 -6.45
N PRO A 14 -0.25 -2.49 -5.44
CA PRO A 14 -0.12 -3.42 -4.33
C PRO A 14 -1.46 -3.79 -3.69
N LYS A 15 -1.67 -5.08 -3.48
CA LYS A 15 -2.86 -5.68 -2.85
C LYS A 15 -2.59 -6.11 -1.40
N VAL A 16 -1.32 -6.33 -1.06
CA VAL A 16 -0.88 -6.67 0.29
C VAL A 16 0.31 -5.79 0.70
N LEU A 17 0.51 -5.63 2.00
CA LEU A 17 1.58 -4.79 2.55
C LEU A 17 2.99 -5.23 2.10
N ASP A 18 3.17 -6.51 1.80
CA ASP A 18 4.43 -7.08 1.27
C ASP A 18 4.78 -6.62 -0.14
N GLU A 19 3.81 -6.17 -0.93
CA GLU A 19 4.02 -5.70 -2.30
C GLU A 19 4.42 -4.21 -2.36
N ILE A 20 4.40 -3.51 -1.22
CA ILE A 20 4.82 -2.11 -1.12
C ILE A 20 6.34 -2.05 -1.08
N VAL A 21 6.93 -1.32 -2.04
CA VAL A 21 8.39 -1.19 -2.17
C VAL A 21 8.88 0.14 -1.62
N GLY A 22 10.01 0.12 -0.91
CA GLY A 22 10.73 1.32 -0.47
C GLY A 22 10.19 1.99 0.79
N GLN A 23 9.33 1.29 1.56
CA GLN A 23 8.73 1.77 2.82
C GLN A 23 8.82 0.70 3.92
N ASP A 24 9.92 -0.04 4.00
CA ASP A 24 10.07 -1.26 4.82
C ASP A 24 9.73 -1.05 6.31
N GLU A 25 10.18 0.07 6.89
CA GLU A 25 9.91 0.41 8.30
C GLU A 25 8.42 0.65 8.55
N ILE A 26 7.75 1.36 7.64
CA ILE A 26 6.32 1.65 7.73
C ILE A 26 5.51 0.36 7.57
N VAL A 27 5.87 -0.46 6.59
CA VAL A 27 5.24 -1.77 6.34
C VAL A 27 5.35 -2.68 7.55
N ALA A 28 6.53 -2.77 8.18
CA ALA A 28 6.74 -3.58 9.39
C ALA A 28 5.84 -3.11 10.56
N ARG A 29 5.69 -1.80 10.73
CA ARG A 29 4.82 -1.23 11.76
C ARG A 29 3.34 -1.48 11.48
N LEU A 30 2.90 -1.34 10.24
CA LEU A 30 1.52 -1.64 9.82
C LEU A 30 1.17 -3.11 10.04
N LYS A 31 2.07 -4.04 9.69
CA LYS A 31 1.88 -5.48 9.97
C LYS A 31 1.68 -5.76 11.45
N THR A 32 2.47 -5.10 12.31
CA THR A 32 2.33 -5.24 13.77
C THR A 32 0.93 -4.82 14.25
N PHE A 33 0.33 -3.77 13.68
CA PHE A 33 -1.02 -3.33 14.01
C PHE A 33 -2.09 -4.33 13.55
N VAL A 34 -1.91 -4.91 12.36
CA VAL A 34 -2.78 -5.95 11.82
C VAL A 34 -2.74 -7.22 12.68
N GLU A 35 -1.55 -7.67 13.06
CA GLU A 35 -1.35 -8.84 13.94
C GLU A 35 -2.03 -8.64 15.30
N LYS A 36 -1.91 -7.44 15.87
CA LYS A 36 -2.55 -7.07 17.14
C LYS A 36 -4.04 -6.80 17.01
N LYS A 37 -4.61 -6.81 15.80
CA LYS A 37 -5.99 -6.43 15.49
C LYS A 37 -6.39 -5.09 16.11
N SER A 38 -5.45 -4.16 16.16
CA SER A 38 -5.61 -2.86 16.80
C SER A 38 -5.03 -1.80 15.88
N MET A 39 -5.92 -1.08 15.19
CA MET A 39 -5.54 -0.03 14.25
C MET A 39 -5.82 1.34 14.89
N PRO A 40 -4.79 2.12 15.23
CA PRO A 40 -4.99 3.49 15.68
C PRO A 40 -5.38 4.40 14.50
N HIS A 41 -5.67 5.68 14.78
CA HIS A 41 -5.73 6.68 13.72
C HIS A 41 -4.35 6.89 13.11
N LEU A 42 -4.27 6.81 11.79
CA LEU A 42 -3.03 6.95 11.03
C LEU A 42 -3.05 8.23 10.20
N LEU A 43 -1.90 8.88 10.08
CA LEU A 43 -1.66 10.00 9.17
C LEU A 43 -0.50 9.63 8.24
N PHE A 44 -0.78 9.45 6.96
CA PHE A 44 0.25 9.20 5.96
C PHE A 44 0.69 10.51 5.31
N ALA A 45 1.97 10.87 5.48
CA ALA A 45 2.56 12.11 4.96
C ALA A 45 3.81 11.82 4.12
N GLY A 46 4.06 12.64 3.10
CA GLY A 46 5.19 12.49 2.19
C GLY A 46 4.91 12.98 0.76
N PRO A 47 5.95 13.07 -0.10
CA PRO A 47 5.86 13.55 -1.49
C PRO A 47 4.82 12.80 -2.35
N ALA A 48 4.36 13.40 -3.46
CA ALA A 48 3.43 12.72 -4.37
C ALA A 48 4.05 11.44 -4.95
N GLY A 49 3.24 10.39 -5.12
CA GLY A 49 3.70 9.11 -5.71
C GLY A 49 4.40 8.13 -4.75
N THR A 50 4.54 8.44 -3.46
CA THR A 50 5.25 7.57 -2.49
C THR A 50 4.41 6.46 -1.86
N GLY A 51 3.26 6.10 -2.44
CA GLY A 51 2.43 4.99 -1.96
C GLY A 51 1.50 5.28 -0.76
N LYS A 52 1.34 6.54 -0.33
CA LYS A 52 0.49 6.92 0.83
C LYS A 52 -0.97 6.47 0.75
N THR A 53 -1.54 6.45 -0.45
CA THR A 53 -2.94 6.03 -0.70
C THR A 53 -3.05 4.52 -0.95
N THR A 54 -1.91 3.87 -1.18
CA THR A 54 -1.80 2.45 -1.50
C THR A 54 -1.51 1.62 -0.26
N ALA A 55 -0.83 2.19 0.73
CA ALA A 55 -0.54 1.60 2.04
C ALA A 55 -1.77 1.51 2.94
#